data_AF-A0A8T0U490-F1
#
_entry.id   AF-A0A8T0U490-F1
#
_cell.length_a   1.000
_cell.length_b   1.000
_cell.length_c   1.000
_cell.angle_alpha   90.00
_cell.angle_beta   90.00
_cell.angle_gamma   90.00
#
_symmetry.space_group_name_H-M   'P 1'
#
loop_
_entity.id
_entity.type
_entity.pdbx_description
1 polymer ?
#
loop_
_entity_poly.entity_id
_entity_poly.type
_entity_poly.pdbx_seq_one_letter_code
_entity_poly.pdbx_strand_id
1 'polypeptide(L)'
;MAVSVNDDCRDLHFRKAEFDPEDCPPDCSKPCEKVCPADAISLESIMVGEHTQSDPLHDKLKGGVLTERCYGCGRCLPVCPYDRIRAVSYVRDPTTTSELLKRNDVDAIEIHTTGKGTDTFNTLWNSLSESINNVKLVAVSMPDVGESTVDFMNALYAIMEPHIQGYNLWQLDGRPMSGDIGRGATRETVSFAVHMASVSERPPGFYQLGGGINSYTIDCLKKAGTATSETIGSHQTLIGGIAYGGYARKVIGRTLRKIPAQFGCVRIEDHPEHLLEALQEALSLVGPVKGYPALSSLS
;
A
#
# COMPACT_ATOMS: atom_id res chain seq x y z
N MET A 1 9.44 -3.72 11.79
CA MET A 1 8.14 -3.24 11.23
C MET A 1 8.36 -1.95 10.43
N ALA A 2 7.47 -1.58 9.51
CA ALA A 2 7.49 -0.27 8.86
C ALA A 2 6.24 0.56 9.23
N VAL A 3 6.40 1.88 9.36
CA VAL A 3 5.29 2.83 9.59
C VAL A 3 5.15 3.72 8.37
N SER A 4 3.93 3.96 7.88
CA SER A 4 3.66 4.82 6.74
C SER A 4 2.89 6.07 7.17
N VAL A 5 3.34 7.25 6.73
CA VAL A 5 2.77 8.58 7.00
C VAL A 5 2.69 9.43 5.73
N ASN A 6 1.93 10.51 5.79
CA ASN A 6 1.75 11.49 4.73
C ASN A 6 2.02 12.90 5.26
N ASP A 7 2.58 13.76 4.40
CA ASP A 7 2.81 15.17 4.71
C ASP A 7 1.56 16.06 4.53
N ASP A 8 0.58 15.62 3.73
CA ASP A 8 -0.67 16.33 3.47
C ASP A 8 -1.91 15.42 3.36
N CYS A 9 -3.11 16.00 3.36
CA CYS A 9 -4.38 15.27 3.32
C CYS A 9 -4.86 14.86 1.91
N ARG A 10 -4.08 15.14 0.86
CA ARG A 10 -4.44 14.90 -0.55
C ARG A 10 -4.00 13.52 -1.02
N ASP A 11 -3.15 12.84 -0.25
CA ASP A 11 -2.70 11.49 -0.56
C ASP A 11 -3.85 10.46 -0.50
N LEU A 12 -4.02 9.74 -1.61
CA LEU A 12 -5.03 8.70 -1.77
C LEU A 12 -4.70 7.41 -1.00
N HIS A 13 -3.47 7.23 -0.53
CA HIS A 13 -3.08 6.13 0.36
C HIS A 13 -3.60 6.36 1.79
N PHE A 14 -3.88 7.61 2.18
CA PHE A 14 -4.32 7.99 3.52
C PHE A 14 -5.78 8.42 3.54
N ARG A 15 -6.65 7.49 3.15
CA ARG A 15 -8.09 7.65 3.23
C ARG A 15 -8.76 6.37 3.70
N LYS A 16 -9.96 6.48 4.23
CA LYS A 16 -10.79 5.33 4.61
C LYS A 16 -12.18 5.48 4.05
N ALA A 17 -12.84 4.35 3.81
CA ALA A 17 -14.28 4.34 3.57
C ALA A 17 -14.99 4.70 4.87
N GLU A 18 -16.08 5.46 4.76
CA GLU A 18 -16.96 5.78 5.88
C GLU A 18 -18.40 5.84 5.38
N PHE A 19 -19.33 5.33 6.18
CA PHE A 19 -20.77 5.43 5.97
C PHE A 19 -21.50 5.15 7.30
N ASP A 20 -22.73 5.64 7.44
CA ASP A 20 -23.60 5.26 8.55
C ASP A 20 -24.35 3.96 8.18
N PRO A 21 -24.19 2.87 8.96
CA PRO A 21 -24.92 1.62 8.69
C PRO A 21 -26.45 1.80 8.77
N GLU A 22 -26.95 2.76 9.53
CA GLU A 22 -28.39 3.05 9.67
C GLU A 22 -28.97 3.71 8.41
N ASP A 23 -28.14 4.35 7.59
CA ASP A 23 -28.53 4.91 6.28
C ASP A 23 -28.59 3.85 5.17
N CYS A 24 -28.19 2.60 5.47
CA CYS A 24 -28.16 1.51 4.51
C CYS A 24 -29.53 0.80 4.48
N PRO A 25 -30.18 0.67 3.29
CA PRO A 25 -31.44 -0.04 3.18
C PRO A 25 -31.32 -1.51 3.64
N PRO A 26 -32.32 -2.06 4.35
CA PRO A 26 -32.26 -3.45 4.86
C PRO A 26 -32.18 -4.48 3.73
N ASP A 27 -32.74 -4.18 2.57
CA ASP A 27 -32.75 -5.02 1.37
C ASP A 27 -31.47 -4.86 0.50
N CYS A 28 -30.50 -4.07 0.96
CA CYS A 28 -29.24 -3.89 0.26
C CYS A 28 -28.49 -5.22 0.08
N SER A 29 -28.09 -5.52 -1.16
CA SER A 29 -27.33 -6.73 -1.52
C SER A 29 -25.86 -6.75 -1.05
N LYS A 30 -25.44 -5.68 -0.36
CA LYS A 30 -24.11 -5.44 0.23
C LYS A 30 -22.95 -5.70 -0.75
N PRO A 31 -22.94 -5.09 -1.95
CA PRO A 31 -21.84 -5.28 -2.90
C PRO A 31 -20.51 -4.72 -2.38
N CYS A 32 -20.56 -3.71 -1.50
CA CYS A 32 -19.40 -3.11 -0.86
C CYS A 32 -18.62 -4.09 0.04
N GLU A 33 -19.30 -5.01 0.73
CA GLU A 33 -18.65 -6.07 1.52
C GLU A 33 -17.91 -7.05 0.60
N LYS A 34 -18.61 -7.54 -0.43
CA LYS A 34 -18.09 -8.55 -1.36
C LYS A 34 -16.85 -8.07 -2.13
N VAL A 35 -16.79 -6.79 -2.47
CA VAL A 35 -15.65 -6.22 -3.21
C VAL A 35 -14.48 -5.84 -2.31
N CYS A 36 -14.67 -5.77 -0.99
CA CYS A 36 -13.66 -5.27 -0.05
C CYS A 36 -12.54 -6.30 0.14
N PRO A 37 -11.32 -6.07 -0.37
CA PRO A 37 -10.24 -7.06 -0.36
C PRO A 37 -9.59 -7.28 1.01
N ALA A 38 -10.01 -6.52 2.03
CA ALA A 38 -9.52 -6.62 3.40
C ALA A 38 -10.63 -7.01 4.39
N ASP A 39 -11.81 -7.39 3.89
CA ASP A 39 -12.97 -7.74 4.73
C ASP A 39 -13.22 -6.69 5.82
N ALA A 40 -13.14 -5.43 5.39
CA ALA A 40 -13.18 -4.26 6.26
C ALA A 40 -14.56 -3.63 6.36
N ILE A 41 -15.58 -4.26 5.77
CA ILE A 41 -16.98 -3.81 5.86
C ILE A 41 -17.78 -5.00 6.37
N SER A 42 -18.55 -4.79 7.43
CA SER A 42 -19.43 -5.80 8.03
C SER A 42 -20.77 -5.15 8.38
N LEU A 43 -21.86 -5.60 7.76
CA LEU A 43 -23.22 -5.15 8.03
C LEU A 43 -24.11 -6.34 8.35
N GLU A 44 -24.48 -6.44 9.62
CA GLU A 44 -25.36 -7.48 10.13
C GLU A 44 -26.80 -6.96 10.18
N SER A 45 -27.74 -7.76 9.69
CA SER A 45 -29.18 -7.51 9.87
C SER A 45 -29.60 -7.93 11.27
N ILE A 46 -30.17 -7.01 12.05
CA ILE A 46 -30.72 -7.33 13.36
C ILE A 46 -32.24 -7.23 13.29
N MET A 47 -32.91 -8.35 13.56
CA MET A 47 -34.35 -8.35 13.81
C MET A 47 -34.60 -7.69 15.16
N VAL A 48 -35.32 -6.58 15.18
CA VAL A 48 -35.80 -5.97 16.42
C VAL A 48 -37.19 -6.57 16.73
N GLY A 49 -37.28 -7.51 17.67
CA GLY A 49 -38.53 -7.82 18.39
C GLY A 49 -38.60 -6.96 19.65
N GLU A 50 -39.73 -6.43 20.14
CA GLU A 50 -41.11 -6.92 20.11
C GLU A 50 -42.13 -5.84 19.70
N HIS A 51 -43.28 -6.33 19.21
CA HIS A 51 -44.43 -5.58 18.74
C HIS A 51 -45.08 -4.66 19.78
N THR A 52 -45.25 -3.38 19.42
CA THR A 52 -46.55 -2.72 19.55
C THR A 52 -46.99 -2.29 18.16
N GLN A 53 -48.21 -2.65 17.80
CA GLN A 53 -48.77 -2.54 16.45
C GLN A 53 -48.84 -1.08 15.99
N SER A 54 -47.96 -0.64 15.07
CA SER A 54 -48.28 0.43 14.09
C SER A 54 -47.18 0.83 13.09
N ASP A 55 -45.97 0.24 13.06
CA ASP A 55 -44.92 0.71 12.12
C ASP A 55 -44.39 -0.41 11.19
N PRO A 56 -44.28 -0.20 9.85
CA PRO A 56 -43.79 -1.23 8.95
C PRO A 56 -42.28 -1.41 9.13
N LEU A 57 -41.89 -2.57 9.66
CA LEU A 57 -40.68 -3.33 9.34
C LEU A 57 -39.41 -2.50 9.03
N HIS A 58 -38.88 -1.76 10.00
CA HIS A 58 -37.53 -1.21 9.90
C HIS A 58 -36.51 -2.23 10.44
N ASP A 59 -36.19 -3.24 9.62
CA ASP A 59 -34.94 -3.97 9.80
C ASP A 59 -33.79 -2.96 9.68
N LYS A 60 -32.98 -2.84 10.73
CA LYS A 60 -31.82 -1.93 10.76
C LYS A 60 -30.55 -2.75 10.58
N LEU A 61 -29.63 -2.21 9.79
CA LEU A 61 -28.30 -2.78 9.64
C LEU A 61 -27.37 -2.17 10.70
N LYS A 62 -26.63 -3.03 11.41
CA LYS A 62 -25.55 -2.59 12.32
C LYS A 62 -24.19 -2.99 11.78
N GLY A 63 -23.16 -2.29 12.25
CA GLY A 63 -21.76 -2.55 11.90
C GLY A 63 -21.13 -1.34 11.23
N GLY A 64 -20.48 -1.52 10.10
CA GLY A 64 -19.84 -0.45 9.34
C GLY A 64 -18.45 -0.81 8.85
N VAL A 65 -17.56 0.19 8.81
CA VAL A 65 -16.18 0.02 8.36
C VAL A 65 -15.26 -0.29 9.54
N LEU A 66 -14.57 -1.42 9.47
CA LEU A 66 -13.47 -1.78 10.36
C LEU A 66 -12.21 -0.98 9.97
N THR A 67 -12.04 0.14 10.64
CA THR A 67 -10.98 1.14 10.36
C THR A 67 -9.59 0.52 10.30
N GLU A 68 -9.27 -0.44 11.16
CA GLU A 68 -7.98 -1.13 11.24
C GLU A 68 -7.70 -2.04 10.04
N ARG A 69 -8.74 -2.51 9.33
CA ARG A 69 -8.60 -3.32 8.12
C ARG A 69 -8.73 -2.49 6.84
N CYS A 70 -9.47 -1.39 6.90
CA CYS A 70 -9.71 -0.51 5.76
C CYS A 70 -8.45 0.28 5.40
N TYR A 71 -7.82 -0.12 4.30
CA TYR A 71 -6.61 0.51 3.77
C TYR A 71 -6.89 1.51 2.64
N GLY A 72 -8.15 1.95 2.46
CA GLY A 72 -8.45 3.08 1.56
C GLY A 72 -8.49 2.79 0.07
N CYS A 73 -8.56 1.51 -0.36
CA CYS A 73 -8.54 1.16 -1.79
C CYS A 73 -9.67 1.79 -2.62
N GLY A 74 -10.79 2.15 -1.97
CA GLY A 74 -11.90 2.84 -2.62
C GLY A 74 -12.81 1.96 -3.48
N ARG A 75 -12.63 0.64 -3.52
CA ARG A 75 -13.45 -0.26 -4.36
C ARG A 75 -14.92 -0.30 -3.98
N CYS A 76 -15.22 -0.05 -2.71
CA CYS A 76 -16.59 0.00 -2.20
C CYS A 76 -17.38 1.21 -2.69
N LEU A 77 -16.72 2.33 -3.03
CA LEU A 77 -17.37 3.57 -3.45
C LEU A 77 -18.22 3.37 -4.72
N PRO A 78 -17.65 2.95 -5.87
CA PRO A 78 -18.41 2.91 -7.12
C PRO A 78 -19.43 1.77 -7.17
N VAL A 79 -19.37 0.79 -6.27
CA VAL A 79 -20.31 -0.34 -6.25
C VAL A 79 -21.50 -0.11 -5.32
N CYS A 80 -21.50 0.96 -4.52
CA CYS A 80 -22.63 1.27 -3.64
C CYS A 80 -23.81 1.76 -4.47
N PRO A 81 -24.94 1.04 -4.55
CA PRO A 81 -26.07 1.43 -5.40
C PRO A 81 -26.82 2.66 -4.87
N TYR A 82 -26.57 3.05 -3.62
CA TYR A 82 -27.21 4.18 -2.94
C TYR A 82 -26.26 5.34 -2.68
N ASP A 83 -25.00 5.27 -3.15
CA ASP A 83 -23.99 6.33 -2.99
C ASP A 83 -23.79 6.80 -1.53
N ARG A 84 -23.86 5.87 -0.57
CA ARG A 84 -23.74 6.16 0.87
C ARG A 84 -22.30 6.15 1.40
N ILE A 85 -21.36 5.63 0.62
CA ILE A 85 -19.98 5.42 1.06
C ILE A 85 -19.11 6.57 0.58
N ARG A 86 -18.54 7.31 1.54
CA ARG A 86 -17.57 8.38 1.27
C ARG A 86 -16.15 7.91 1.53
N ALA A 87 -15.18 8.54 0.85
CA ALA A 87 -13.77 8.45 1.22
C ALA A 87 -13.42 9.65 2.12
N VAL A 88 -12.87 9.36 3.29
CA VAL A 88 -12.42 10.37 4.25
C VAL A 88 -10.91 10.29 4.36
N SER A 89 -10.23 11.34 3.90
CA SER A 89 -8.78 11.49 4.02
C SER A 89 -8.39 11.81 5.46
N TYR A 90 -7.20 11.38 5.87
CA TYR A 90 -6.63 11.72 7.17
C TYR A 90 -5.13 12.01 7.03
N VAL A 91 -4.58 12.75 7.98
CA VAL A 91 -3.13 12.93 8.13
C VAL A 91 -2.71 12.21 9.39
N ARG A 92 -1.61 11.47 9.34
CA ARG A 92 -1.05 10.82 10.53
C ARG A 92 -0.53 11.89 11.48
N ASP A 93 -0.93 11.79 12.74
CA ASP A 93 -0.43 12.70 13.78
C ASP A 93 1.09 12.52 13.96
N PRO A 94 1.89 13.59 13.79
CA PRO A 94 3.34 13.49 13.88
C PRO A 94 3.83 13.12 15.29
N THR A 95 3.13 13.56 16.34
CA THR A 95 3.49 13.25 17.73
C THR A 95 3.38 11.74 17.99
N THR A 96 2.24 11.16 17.64
CA THR A 96 1.98 9.72 17.73
C THR A 96 2.96 8.93 16.88
N THR A 97 3.27 9.43 15.68
CA THR A 97 4.27 8.79 14.80
C THR A 97 5.65 8.81 15.45
N SER A 98 6.08 9.93 16.01
CA SER A 98 7.38 10.07 16.68
C SER A 98 7.52 9.09 17.85
N GLU A 99 6.48 8.91 18.65
CA GLU A 99 6.47 7.90 19.73
C GLU A 99 6.52 6.47 19.20
N LEU A 100 5.89 6.18 18.05
CA LEU A 100 6.03 4.87 17.40
C LEU A 100 7.45 4.60 16.91
N LEU A 101 8.12 5.60 16.31
CA LEU A 101 9.49 5.45 15.81
C LEU A 101 10.51 5.18 16.92
N LYS A 102 10.24 5.62 18.15
CA LYS A 102 11.10 5.34 19.32
C LYS A 102 11.04 3.88 19.79
N ARG A 103 10.10 3.06 19.26
CA ARG A 103 9.98 1.66 19.63
C ARG A 103 11.00 0.79 18.89
N ASN A 104 11.55 -0.20 19.58
CA ASN A 104 12.55 -1.12 19.03
C ASN A 104 12.01 -2.10 17.97
N ASP A 105 10.70 -2.14 17.74
CA ASP A 105 10.07 -3.02 16.75
C ASP A 105 9.78 -2.30 15.42
N VAL A 106 10.06 -1.00 15.31
CA VAL A 106 9.98 -0.22 14.08
C VAL A 106 11.36 -0.04 13.48
N ASP A 107 11.57 -0.55 12.28
CA ASP A 107 12.85 -0.49 11.57
C ASP A 107 12.82 0.49 10.40
N ALA A 108 11.63 0.92 9.97
CA ALA A 108 11.49 1.75 8.79
C ALA A 108 10.30 2.72 8.89
N ILE A 109 10.43 3.85 8.21
CA ILE A 109 9.32 4.77 7.94
C ILE A 109 9.20 4.98 6.43
N GLU A 110 7.96 5.11 5.96
CA GLU A 110 7.62 5.59 4.62
C GLU A 110 6.87 6.91 4.77
N ILE A 111 7.35 7.94 4.07
CA ILE A 111 6.73 9.27 4.01
C ILE A 111 6.20 9.47 2.60
N HIS A 112 4.88 9.58 2.47
CA HIS A 112 4.24 9.96 1.22
C HIS A 112 4.18 11.47 1.09
N THR A 113 4.43 11.94 -0.13
CA THR A 113 4.26 13.34 -0.50
C THR A 113 3.66 13.46 -1.90
N THR A 114 2.85 14.50 -2.10
CA THR A 114 2.11 14.71 -3.36
C THR A 114 2.92 15.39 -4.46
N GLY A 115 4.18 15.74 -4.18
CA GLY A 115 5.03 16.44 -5.14
C GLY A 115 4.69 17.94 -5.30
N LYS A 116 3.86 18.49 -4.41
CA LYS A 116 3.35 19.87 -4.49
C LYS A 116 4.00 20.77 -3.44
N GLY A 117 5.28 21.06 -3.64
CA GLY A 117 6.09 21.90 -2.75
C GLY A 117 6.64 21.16 -1.54
N THR A 118 7.58 21.78 -0.84
CA THR A 118 8.38 21.14 0.21
C THR A 118 7.98 21.53 1.63
N ASP A 119 7.08 22.51 1.80
CA ASP A 119 6.78 23.10 3.12
C ASP A 119 6.12 22.11 4.08
N THR A 120 5.13 21.35 3.60
CA THR A 120 4.44 20.31 4.38
C THR A 120 5.41 19.18 4.73
N PHE A 121 6.23 18.75 3.77
CA PHE A 121 7.26 17.74 3.98
C PHE A 121 8.28 18.20 5.03
N ASN A 122 8.80 19.42 4.91
CA ASN A 122 9.76 19.99 5.86
C ASN A 122 9.17 20.09 7.28
N THR A 123 7.90 20.50 7.39
CA THR A 123 7.20 20.56 8.67
C THR A 123 7.09 19.18 9.31
N LEU A 124 6.66 18.17 8.55
CA LEU A 124 6.60 16.78 9.02
C LEU A 124 7.99 16.27 9.39
N TRP A 125 8.98 16.43 8.52
CA TRP A 125 10.35 15.97 8.75
C TRP A 125 10.94 16.54 10.04
N ASN A 126 10.82 17.85 10.27
CA ASN A 126 11.33 18.49 11.47
C ASN A 126 10.65 17.96 12.74
N SER A 127 9.35 17.66 12.68
CA SER A 127 8.62 17.06 13.81
C SER A 127 9.04 15.62 14.13
N LEU A 128 9.66 14.92 13.18
CA LEU A 128 10.16 13.54 13.31
C LEU A 128 11.69 13.47 13.50
N SER A 129 12.41 14.57 13.30
CA SER A 129 13.89 14.60 13.23
C SER A 129 14.60 13.94 14.43
N GLU A 130 14.08 14.07 15.64
CA GLU A 130 14.66 13.43 16.83
C GLU A 130 14.46 11.91 16.84
N SER A 131 13.33 11.42 16.33
CA SER A 131 12.95 10.01 16.36
C SER A 131 13.34 9.23 15.10
N ILE A 132 13.62 9.93 14.00
CA ILE A 132 14.03 9.32 12.72
C ILE A 132 15.31 8.48 12.83
N ASN A 133 16.19 8.82 13.77
CA ASN A 133 17.45 8.10 13.99
C ASN A 133 17.25 6.71 14.63
N ASN A 134 16.04 6.39 15.11
CA ASN A 134 15.73 5.07 15.65
C ASN A 134 15.37 4.04 14.57
N VAL A 135 15.11 4.49 13.33
CA VAL A 135 14.82 3.59 12.21
C VAL A 135 16.04 3.38 11.34
N LYS A 136 16.10 2.20 10.71
CA LYS A 136 17.18 1.79 9.80
C LYS A 136 16.96 2.30 8.37
N LEU A 137 15.72 2.60 8.01
CA LEU A 137 15.35 2.99 6.65
C LEU A 137 14.29 4.09 6.64
N VAL A 138 14.52 5.12 5.84
CA VAL A 138 13.54 6.14 5.49
C VAL A 138 13.21 5.98 4.01
N ALA A 139 11.94 5.78 3.71
CA ALA A 139 11.42 5.78 2.36
C ALA A 139 10.64 7.06 2.09
N VAL A 140 10.82 7.65 0.91
CA VAL A 140 9.98 8.74 0.41
C VAL A 140 9.22 8.24 -0.81
N SER A 141 7.90 8.21 -0.70
CA SER A 141 6.98 7.81 -1.78
C SER A 141 6.39 9.05 -2.42
N MET A 142 6.54 9.18 -3.73
CA MET A 142 6.02 10.32 -4.48
C MET A 142 5.69 9.94 -5.92
N PRO A 143 4.75 10.66 -6.57
CA PRO A 143 4.48 10.50 -7.99
C PRO A 143 5.57 11.15 -8.86
N ASP A 144 5.64 10.76 -10.13
CA ASP A 144 6.39 11.53 -11.14
C ASP A 144 5.65 12.85 -11.41
N VAL A 145 6.27 13.98 -11.08
CA VAL A 145 5.74 15.32 -11.33
C VAL A 145 6.26 15.95 -12.63
N GLY A 146 6.86 15.15 -13.51
CA GLY A 146 7.37 15.59 -14.81
C GLY A 146 8.76 16.20 -14.73
N GLU A 147 9.01 17.28 -15.46
CA GLU A 147 10.36 17.87 -15.60
C GLU A 147 10.97 18.29 -14.26
N SER A 148 10.15 18.70 -13.29
CA SER A 148 10.61 19.13 -11.96
C SER A 148 10.85 17.99 -10.97
N THR A 149 10.67 16.72 -11.37
CA THR A 149 10.76 15.57 -10.45
C THR A 149 12.13 15.48 -9.78
N VAL A 150 13.21 15.64 -10.53
CA VAL A 150 14.57 15.52 -9.98
C VAL A 150 14.90 16.69 -9.06
N ASP A 151 14.54 17.91 -9.44
CA ASP A 151 14.71 19.10 -8.60
C ASP A 151 13.95 18.96 -7.28
N PHE A 152 12.71 18.45 -7.34
CA PHE A 152 11.91 18.20 -6.17
C PHE A 152 12.52 17.13 -5.26
N MET A 153 12.96 16.00 -5.82
CA MET A 153 13.63 14.95 -5.06
C MET A 153 14.92 15.45 -4.40
N ASN A 154 15.71 16.27 -5.10
CA ASN A 154 16.92 16.90 -4.54
C ASN A 154 16.59 17.88 -3.40
N ALA A 155 15.51 18.66 -3.54
CA ALA A 155 15.05 19.56 -2.48
C ALA A 155 14.61 18.79 -1.23
N LEU A 156 13.90 17.68 -1.39
CA LEU A 156 13.55 16.78 -0.27
C LEU A 156 14.79 16.16 0.36
N TYR A 157 15.74 15.70 -0.46
CA TYR A 157 16.99 15.15 0.02
C TYR A 157 17.78 16.16 0.85
N ALA A 158 17.86 17.43 0.43
CA ALA A 158 18.55 18.48 1.18
C ALA A 158 17.91 18.77 2.55
N ILE A 159 16.59 18.58 2.69
CA ILE A 159 15.90 18.66 3.98
C ILE A 159 16.29 17.47 4.88
N MET A 160 16.42 16.29 4.29
CA MET A 160 16.64 15.03 5.00
C MET A 160 18.11 14.79 5.39
N GLU A 161 19.03 15.14 4.51
CA GLU A 161 20.46 14.84 4.58
C GLU A 161 21.09 15.16 5.95
N PRO A 162 20.78 16.29 6.62
CA PRO A 162 21.40 16.61 7.91
C PRO A 162 21.04 15.65 9.05
N HIS A 163 19.94 14.89 8.92
CA HIS A 163 19.39 14.06 9.99
C HIS A 163 19.28 12.58 9.63
N ILE A 164 19.53 12.18 8.38
CA ILE A 164 19.40 10.79 7.96
C ILE A 164 20.70 10.00 8.27
N GLN A 165 20.60 8.99 9.13
CA GLN A 165 21.72 8.10 9.48
C GLN A 165 21.61 6.71 8.83
N GLY A 166 20.41 6.31 8.42
CA GLY A 166 20.10 5.01 7.84
C GLY A 166 20.06 4.99 6.32
N TYR A 167 19.39 3.98 5.78
CA TYR A 167 19.17 3.85 4.34
C TYR A 167 18.08 4.82 3.86
N ASN A 168 18.35 5.48 2.73
CA ASN A 168 17.35 6.26 2.00
C ASN A 168 16.78 5.43 0.84
N LEU A 169 15.45 5.40 0.72
CA LEU A 169 14.73 4.69 -0.33
C LEU A 169 13.74 5.62 -1.04
N TRP A 170 13.92 5.83 -2.33
CA TRP A 170 12.97 6.54 -3.18
C TRP A 170 11.97 5.54 -3.76
N GLN A 171 10.72 5.59 -3.30
CA GLN A 171 9.64 4.81 -3.88
C GLN A 171 9.00 5.59 -5.04
N LEU A 172 9.22 5.09 -6.24
CA LEU A 172 8.72 5.64 -7.50
C LEU A 172 7.24 5.24 -7.66
N ASP A 173 6.37 6.01 -7.03
CA ASP A 173 4.96 5.69 -6.89
C ASP A 173 4.20 5.99 -8.18
N GLY A 174 3.74 4.92 -8.84
CA GLY A 174 2.91 5.04 -10.02
C GLY A 174 1.43 5.15 -9.66
N ARG A 175 0.61 4.36 -10.34
CA ARG A 175 -0.84 4.46 -10.19
C ARG A 175 -1.29 3.93 -8.82
N PRO A 176 -1.85 4.76 -7.92
CA PRO A 176 -2.16 4.36 -6.57
C PRO A 176 -3.22 3.25 -6.54
N MET A 177 -3.06 2.30 -5.63
CA MET A 177 -4.10 1.31 -5.28
C MET A 177 -4.63 0.46 -6.43
N SER A 178 -3.84 0.29 -7.50
CA SER A 178 -4.34 -0.23 -8.78
C SER A 178 -3.70 -1.54 -9.26
N GLY A 179 -2.78 -2.13 -8.47
CA GLY A 179 -1.98 -3.28 -8.89
C GLY A 179 -2.81 -4.47 -9.39
N ASP A 180 -4.01 -4.66 -8.86
CA ASP A 180 -4.87 -5.78 -9.25
C ASP A 180 -5.77 -5.56 -10.48
N ILE A 181 -5.76 -4.35 -11.07
CA ILE A 181 -6.62 -3.94 -12.20
C ILE A 181 -6.10 -4.50 -13.54
N GLY A 182 -4.80 -4.75 -13.67
CA GLY A 182 -4.20 -5.40 -14.83
C GLY A 182 -2.98 -4.68 -15.41
N ARG A 183 -2.56 -5.08 -16.61
CA ARG A 183 -1.28 -4.67 -17.25
C ARG A 183 -1.07 -3.16 -17.28
N GLY A 184 -2.11 -2.38 -17.53
CA GLY A 184 -2.00 -0.92 -17.63
C GLY A 184 -1.56 -0.22 -16.33
N ALA A 185 -1.78 -0.84 -15.17
CA ALA A 185 -1.49 -0.24 -13.86
C ALA A 185 0.01 0.01 -13.62
N THR A 186 0.90 -0.81 -14.18
CA THR A 186 2.35 -0.69 -13.94
C THR A 186 3.03 0.38 -14.80
N ARG A 187 2.33 0.98 -15.76
CA ARG A 187 2.93 1.86 -16.78
C ARG A 187 3.57 3.10 -16.18
N GLU A 188 2.90 3.73 -15.22
CA GLU A 188 3.35 4.98 -14.60
C GLU A 188 4.65 4.78 -13.82
N THR A 189 4.71 3.78 -12.94
CA THR A 189 5.92 3.47 -12.16
C THR A 189 7.09 3.01 -13.02
N VAL A 190 6.84 2.25 -14.11
CA VAL A 190 7.89 1.87 -15.07
C VAL A 190 8.41 3.08 -15.85
N SER A 191 7.51 3.98 -16.26
CA SER A 191 7.91 5.24 -16.92
C SER A 191 8.75 6.10 -15.98
N PHE A 192 8.37 6.19 -14.70
CA PHE A 192 9.13 6.93 -13.70
C PHE A 192 10.52 6.30 -13.49
N ALA A 193 10.62 4.97 -13.42
CA ALA A 193 11.91 4.29 -13.36
C ALA A 193 12.81 4.59 -14.57
N VAL A 194 12.25 4.64 -15.78
CA VAL A 194 12.98 5.01 -17.00
C VAL A 194 13.44 6.46 -16.95
N HIS A 195 12.58 7.37 -16.49
CA HIS A 195 12.92 8.77 -16.30
C HIS A 195 14.12 8.91 -15.35
N MET A 196 14.08 8.27 -14.16
CA MET A 196 15.19 8.28 -13.22
C MET A 196 16.47 7.61 -13.75
N ALA A 197 16.36 6.67 -14.70
CA ALA A 197 17.52 6.06 -15.35
C ALA A 197 18.25 7.02 -16.29
N SER A 198 17.52 7.99 -16.83
CA SER A 198 18.03 8.93 -17.84
C SER A 198 18.69 10.17 -17.22
N VAL A 199 18.58 10.38 -15.91
CA VAL A 199 19.08 11.58 -15.23
C VAL A 199 20.28 11.26 -14.33
N SER A 200 21.33 12.06 -14.45
CA SER A 200 22.57 11.92 -13.68
C SER A 200 22.55 12.61 -12.31
N GLU A 201 21.78 13.70 -12.17
CA GLU A 201 21.78 14.56 -10.96
C GLU A 201 20.72 14.17 -9.93
N ARG A 202 20.28 12.91 -9.94
CA ARG A 202 19.29 12.39 -8.98
C ARG A 202 19.89 12.22 -7.58
N PRO A 203 19.09 12.38 -6.50
CA PRO A 203 19.63 12.28 -5.15
C PRO A 203 20.09 10.84 -4.83
N PRO A 204 21.05 10.69 -3.90
CA PRO A 204 21.52 9.39 -3.49
C PRO A 204 20.42 8.59 -2.75
N GLY A 205 20.52 7.27 -2.85
CA GLY A 205 19.58 6.34 -2.24
C GLY A 205 19.27 5.16 -3.15
N PHE A 206 18.54 4.20 -2.60
CA PHE A 206 17.96 3.11 -3.39
C PHE A 206 16.67 3.58 -4.06
N TYR A 207 16.34 2.98 -5.21
CA TYR A 207 15.11 3.29 -5.93
C TYR A 207 14.28 2.03 -6.02
N GLN A 208 13.00 2.11 -5.65
CA GLN A 208 12.06 1.01 -5.67
C GLN A 208 10.81 1.40 -6.44
N LEU A 209 10.28 0.48 -7.26
CA LEU A 209 8.98 0.71 -7.89
C LEU A 209 7.86 0.51 -6.87
N GLY A 210 6.93 1.48 -6.80
CA GLY A 210 5.67 1.41 -6.06
C GLY A 210 4.49 1.83 -6.94
N GLY A 211 3.26 1.63 -6.48
CA GLY A 211 2.06 2.02 -7.23
C GLY A 211 1.77 1.18 -8.49
N GLY A 212 0.62 0.51 -8.52
CA GLY A 212 0.18 -0.23 -9.71
C GLY A 212 0.98 -1.51 -10.05
N ILE A 213 1.83 -1.97 -9.11
CA ILE A 213 2.67 -3.16 -9.25
C ILE A 213 1.86 -4.45 -9.39
N ASN A 214 2.27 -5.32 -10.31
CA ASN A 214 1.69 -6.64 -10.52
C ASN A 214 2.62 -7.61 -11.28
N SER A 215 2.09 -8.77 -11.71
CA SER A 215 2.84 -9.79 -12.46
C SER A 215 3.46 -9.29 -13.76
N TYR A 216 3.01 -8.15 -14.32
CA TYR A 216 3.55 -7.62 -15.57
C TYR A 216 4.71 -6.63 -15.35
N THR A 217 4.94 -6.17 -14.11
CA THR A 217 5.92 -5.12 -13.80
C THR A 217 7.34 -5.51 -14.25
N ILE A 218 7.77 -6.74 -13.97
CA ILE A 218 9.12 -7.21 -14.32
C ILE A 218 9.30 -7.25 -15.84
N ASP A 219 8.35 -7.82 -16.57
CA ASP A 219 8.40 -7.87 -18.04
C ASP A 219 8.43 -6.46 -18.65
N CYS A 220 7.66 -5.52 -18.07
CA CYS A 220 7.65 -4.13 -18.50
C CYS A 220 9.00 -3.43 -18.24
N LEU A 221 9.64 -3.67 -17.09
CA LEU A 221 10.98 -3.18 -16.79
C LEU A 221 12.03 -3.75 -17.76
N LYS A 222 12.03 -5.07 -17.98
CA LYS A 222 12.94 -5.73 -18.93
C LYS A 222 12.80 -5.14 -20.34
N LYS A 223 11.57 -4.91 -20.81
CA LYS A 223 11.30 -4.28 -22.11
C LYS A 223 11.74 -2.82 -22.20
N ALA A 224 11.74 -2.11 -21.07
CA ALA A 224 12.16 -0.72 -21.00
C ALA A 224 13.69 -0.54 -20.89
N GLY A 225 14.46 -1.64 -20.85
CA GLY A 225 15.91 -1.59 -20.70
C GLY A 225 16.38 -1.23 -19.28
N THR A 226 15.47 -1.15 -18.31
CA THR A 226 15.79 -0.92 -16.90
C THR A 226 15.92 -2.27 -16.19
N ALA A 227 17.14 -2.79 -16.14
CA ALA A 227 17.40 -4.10 -15.55
C ALA A 227 17.16 -4.10 -14.03
N THR A 228 16.48 -5.15 -13.55
CA THR A 228 16.51 -5.57 -12.14
C THR A 228 17.55 -6.67 -12.01
N SER A 229 18.45 -6.52 -11.03
CA SER A 229 19.51 -7.44 -10.56
C SER A 229 19.60 -8.85 -11.20
N GLU A 230 19.89 -8.93 -12.49
CA GLU A 230 20.38 -10.15 -13.14
C GLU A 230 21.80 -9.82 -13.65
N THR A 231 22.78 -10.46 -13.00
CA THR A 231 24.22 -10.55 -13.34
C THR A 231 25.16 -9.40 -12.96
N ILE A 232 26.13 -9.78 -12.10
CA ILE A 232 27.38 -9.10 -11.77
C ILE A 232 28.12 -8.78 -13.08
N GLY A 233 28.21 -7.50 -13.44
CA GLY A 233 28.85 -7.04 -14.67
C GLY A 233 28.66 -5.55 -14.93
N SER A 234 29.40 -4.72 -14.20
CA SER A 234 29.79 -3.33 -14.57
C SER A 234 28.73 -2.21 -14.69
N HIS A 235 27.42 -2.45 -14.62
CA HIS A 235 26.42 -1.37 -14.62
C HIS A 235 25.60 -1.37 -13.32
N GLN A 236 25.68 -0.27 -12.56
CA GLN A 236 24.81 -0.04 -11.39
C GLN A 236 23.35 -0.12 -11.84
N THR A 237 22.64 -1.15 -11.42
CA THR A 237 21.19 -1.24 -11.62
C THR A 237 20.52 -0.12 -10.84
N LEU A 238 19.83 0.78 -11.55
CA LEU A 238 19.12 1.90 -10.94
C LEU A 238 18.10 1.44 -9.89
N ILE A 239 17.37 0.37 -10.21
CA ILE A 239 16.25 -0.12 -9.41
C ILE A 239 16.72 -1.23 -8.47
N GLY A 240 16.60 -0.98 -7.17
CA GLY A 240 16.97 -1.90 -6.09
C GLY A 240 15.83 -2.79 -5.59
N GLY A 241 14.57 -2.54 -6.00
CA GLY A 241 13.45 -3.37 -5.56
C GLY A 241 12.09 -3.02 -6.16
N ILE A 242 11.08 -3.81 -5.79
CA ILE A 242 9.68 -3.67 -6.21
C ILE A 242 8.77 -3.85 -4.97
N ALA A 243 7.86 -2.91 -4.72
CA ALA A 243 6.88 -2.94 -3.64
C ALA A 243 5.52 -3.51 -4.13
N TYR A 244 5.28 -4.81 -3.96
CA TYR A 244 4.10 -5.49 -4.52
C TYR A 244 2.76 -5.13 -3.85
N GLY A 245 2.77 -4.52 -2.66
CA GLY A 245 1.59 -3.97 -1.98
C GLY A 245 0.32 -4.84 -2.07
N GLY A 246 -0.78 -4.25 -2.54
CA GLY A 246 -2.07 -4.92 -2.68
C GLY A 246 -2.08 -6.12 -3.65
N TYR A 247 -1.15 -6.19 -4.60
CA TYR A 247 -1.03 -7.35 -5.48
C TYR A 247 -0.50 -8.58 -4.73
N ALA A 248 0.46 -8.41 -3.83
CA ALA A 248 0.91 -9.50 -2.94
C ALA A 248 -0.25 -10.03 -2.10
N ARG A 249 -1.10 -9.15 -1.54
CA ARG A 249 -2.32 -9.56 -0.82
C ARG A 249 -3.27 -10.36 -1.70
N LYS A 250 -3.44 -9.99 -2.97
CA LYS A 250 -4.29 -10.72 -3.93
C LYS A 250 -3.77 -12.13 -4.20
N VAL A 251 -2.45 -12.28 -4.35
CA VAL A 251 -1.78 -13.56 -4.55
C VAL A 251 -2.02 -14.46 -3.34
N ILE A 252 -1.51 -14.08 -2.17
CA ILE A 252 -1.62 -14.87 -0.93
C ILE A 252 -3.09 -15.08 -0.49
N GLY A 253 -3.96 -14.10 -0.72
CA GLY A 253 -5.38 -14.18 -0.40
C GLY A 253 -6.11 -15.32 -1.11
N ARG A 254 -5.62 -15.80 -2.26
CA ARG A 254 -6.20 -16.98 -2.95
C ARG A 254 -6.04 -18.24 -2.11
N THR A 255 -4.84 -18.44 -1.55
CA THR A 255 -4.53 -19.56 -0.68
C THR A 255 -5.26 -19.46 0.66
N LEU A 256 -5.28 -18.27 1.27
CA LEU A 256 -5.98 -18.05 2.54
C LEU A 256 -7.47 -18.40 2.47
N ARG A 257 -8.15 -18.12 1.35
CA ARG A 257 -9.58 -18.44 1.16
C ARG A 257 -9.88 -19.94 1.06
N LYS A 258 -8.87 -20.80 0.85
CA LYS A 258 -9.05 -22.26 0.81
C LYS A 258 -9.10 -22.86 2.22
N ILE A 259 -8.58 -22.14 3.22
CA ILE A 259 -8.54 -22.62 4.58
C ILE A 259 -9.95 -22.52 5.18
N PRO A 260 -10.54 -23.61 5.69
CA PRO A 260 -11.86 -23.57 6.31
C PRO A 260 -11.86 -22.60 7.50
N ALA A 261 -12.74 -21.60 7.47
CA ALA A 261 -12.93 -20.70 8.59
C ALA A 261 -13.63 -21.44 9.74
N GLN A 262 -12.87 -21.98 10.69
CA GLN A 262 -13.40 -22.41 11.98
C GLN A 262 -13.11 -21.31 13.01
N PHE A 263 -14.15 -20.55 13.38
CA PHE A 263 -14.21 -19.59 14.49
C PHE A 263 -12.89 -18.84 14.82
N GLY A 264 -12.45 -17.92 13.95
CA GLY A 264 -11.38 -16.98 14.28
C GLY A 264 -10.52 -16.56 13.08
N CYS A 265 -9.56 -15.66 13.33
CA CYS A 265 -8.50 -15.33 12.37
C CYS A 265 -7.69 -16.60 12.06
N VAL A 266 -7.79 -17.07 10.81
CA VAL A 266 -6.99 -18.16 10.30
C VAL A 266 -5.52 -17.72 10.28
N ARG A 267 -4.67 -18.43 11.04
CA ARG A 267 -3.22 -18.34 10.95
C ARG A 267 -2.75 -19.33 9.92
N ILE A 268 -2.14 -18.86 8.84
CA ILE A 268 -1.66 -19.74 7.77
C ILE A 268 -0.57 -20.70 8.26
N GLU A 269 0.13 -20.31 9.32
CA GLU A 269 1.16 -21.08 10.01
C GLU A 269 0.61 -22.40 10.60
N ASP A 270 -0.69 -22.46 10.92
CA ASP A 270 -1.35 -23.66 11.44
C ASP A 270 -1.76 -24.65 10.31
N HIS A 271 -1.53 -24.27 9.04
CA HIS A 271 -1.91 -25.06 7.86
C HIS A 271 -0.71 -25.27 6.92
N PRO A 272 0.20 -26.23 7.21
CA PRO A 272 1.48 -26.38 6.50
C PRO A 272 1.38 -26.48 4.97
N GLU A 273 0.37 -27.19 4.45
CA GLU A 273 0.15 -27.33 3.00
C GLU A 273 -0.19 -25.98 2.34
N HIS A 274 -1.03 -25.18 2.99
CA HIS A 274 -1.43 -23.87 2.52
C HIS A 274 -0.30 -22.85 2.68
N LEU A 275 0.50 -22.96 3.76
CA LEU A 275 1.70 -22.16 3.93
C LEU A 275 2.71 -22.41 2.80
N LEU A 276 2.94 -23.68 2.46
CA LEU A 276 3.84 -24.05 1.37
C LEU A 276 3.35 -23.52 0.02
N GLU A 277 2.05 -23.65 -0.28
CA GLU A 277 1.45 -23.08 -1.48
C GLU A 277 1.64 -21.57 -1.55
N ALA A 278 1.32 -20.85 -0.47
CA ALA A 278 1.50 -19.40 -0.40
C ALA A 278 2.96 -18.97 -0.57
N LEU A 279 3.90 -19.73 0.00
CA LEU A 279 5.33 -19.51 -0.16
C LEU A 279 5.80 -19.71 -1.61
N GLN A 280 5.31 -20.76 -2.29
CA GLN A 280 5.60 -21.01 -3.70
C GLN A 280 5.08 -19.88 -4.59
N GLU A 281 3.86 -19.38 -4.35
CA GLU A 281 3.31 -18.24 -5.08
C GLU A 281 4.12 -16.96 -4.81
N ALA A 282 4.48 -16.70 -3.56
CA ALA A 282 5.32 -15.56 -3.18
C ALA A 282 6.70 -15.61 -3.88
N LEU A 283 7.35 -16.77 -3.88
CA LEU A 283 8.65 -16.97 -4.51
C LEU A 283 8.60 -16.87 -6.03
N SER A 284 7.51 -17.32 -6.65
CA SER A 284 7.30 -17.10 -8.09
C SER A 284 7.17 -15.62 -8.44
N LEU A 285 6.64 -14.82 -7.52
CA LEU A 285 6.50 -13.37 -7.69
C LEU A 285 7.81 -12.61 -7.48
N VAL A 286 8.55 -12.91 -6.41
CA VAL A 286 9.79 -12.18 -6.03
C VAL A 286 11.06 -12.77 -6.64
N GLY A 287 11.05 -14.05 -7.01
CA GLY A 287 12.18 -14.80 -7.53
C GLY A 287 12.85 -14.14 -8.72
N PRO A 288 12.09 -13.67 -9.75
CA PRO A 288 12.71 -13.01 -10.91
C PRO A 288 13.38 -11.66 -10.58
N VAL A 289 13.13 -11.07 -9.41
CA VAL A 289 13.81 -9.85 -8.94
C VAL A 289 15.03 -10.18 -8.07
N LYS A 290 14.91 -11.23 -7.24
CA LYS A 290 15.94 -11.61 -6.25
C LYS A 290 16.92 -12.68 -6.74
N GLY A 291 16.70 -13.23 -7.94
CA GLY A 291 17.53 -14.30 -8.50
C GLY A 291 17.32 -15.65 -7.83
N TYR A 292 16.17 -15.89 -7.19
CA TYR A 292 15.86 -17.21 -6.64
C TYR A 292 15.52 -18.19 -7.77
N PRO A 293 16.03 -19.44 -7.73
CA PRO A 293 15.57 -20.48 -8.65
C PRO A 293 14.08 -20.77 -8.42
N ALA A 294 13.36 -21.11 -9.49
CA ALA A 294 11.98 -21.56 -9.36
C ALA A 294 11.93 -22.82 -8.48
N LEU A 295 11.02 -22.84 -7.50
CA LEU A 295 10.90 -23.91 -6.49
C LEU A 295 10.69 -25.32 -7.07
N SER A 296 10.31 -25.43 -8.35
CA SER A 296 10.25 -26.69 -9.08
C SER A 296 11.61 -27.39 -9.25
N SER A 297 12.71 -26.77 -8.82
CA SER A 297 14.04 -27.40 -8.76
C SER A 297 14.42 -27.96 -7.38
N LEU A 298 13.51 -27.94 -6.40
CA LEU A 298 13.76 -28.40 -5.03
C LEU A 298 13.02 -29.72 -4.66
N SER A 299 12.48 -30.43 -5.66
CA SER A 299 11.88 -31.77 -5.53
C SER A 299 12.83 -32.86 -5.98
#